data_AF-A0A2E7PKE8-F1
#
_entry.id   AF-A0A2E7PKE8-F1
#
_cell.length_a   1.000
_cell.length_b   1.000
_cell.length_c   1.000
_cell.angle_alpha   90.00
_cell.angle_beta   90.00
_cell.angle_gamma   90.00
#
_symmetry.space_group_name_H-M   'P 1'
#
loop_
_entity.id
_entity.type
_entity.pdbx_description
1 polymer ?
#
loop_
_entity_poly.entity_id
_entity_poly.type
_entity_poly.pdbx_seq_one_letter_code
_entity_poly.pdbx_strand_id
1 'polypeptide(L)' 'RIGLSIHYVSPDVRETRIEGATAMLVRGEDHHGHWGWDPEPVEDHDTTCLAALAEIHARYRSAADQKVVAGVKQ' A
#
# COMPACT_ATOMS: atom_id res chain seq x y z
N ARG A 1 2.14 -18.72 -17.24
CA ARG A 1 1.06 -18.44 -16.27
C ARG A 1 1.46 -17.22 -15.46
N ILE A 2 0.60 -16.21 -15.34
CA ILE A 2 0.82 -15.04 -14.47
C ILE A 2 -0.17 -15.17 -13.30
N GLY A 3 0.30 -14.98 -12.07
CA GLY A 3 -0.53 -14.95 -10.87
C GLY A 3 -0.76 -13.51 -10.43
N LEU A 4 -2.01 -13.18 -10.10
CA LEU A 4 -2.39 -11.89 -9.53
C LEU A 4 -3.01 -12.14 -8.15
N SER A 5 -2.52 -11.43 -7.13
CA SER A 5 -3.05 -11.46 -5.78
C SER A 5 -3.58 -10.08 -5.40
N ILE A 6 -4.78 -10.03 -4.82
CA ILE A 6 -5.40 -8.81 -4.30
C ILE A 6 -5.72 -9.08 -2.83
N HIS A 7 -5.25 -8.20 -1.96
CA HIS A 7 -5.37 -8.35 -0.51
C HIS A 7 -6.44 -7.39 -0.02
N TYR A 8 -7.46 -7.92 0.67
CA TYR A 8 -8.53 -7.14 1.29
C TYR A 8 -8.36 -7.12 2.80
N VAL A 9 -8.63 -5.98 3.41
CA VAL A 9 -8.64 -5.79 4.87
C VAL A 9 -9.82 -4.89 5.25
N SER A 10 -10.25 -4.98 6.50
CA SER A 10 -11.27 -4.08 7.06
C SER A 10 -10.62 -2.75 7.47
N PRO A 11 -11.36 -1.60 7.45
CA PRO A 11 -10.80 -0.29 7.82
C PRO A 11 -10.21 -0.20 9.24
N ASP A 12 -10.62 -1.07 10.16
CA ASP A 12 -10.09 -1.16 11.52
C ASP A 12 -8.69 -1.81 11.61
N VAL A 13 -8.23 -2.45 10.54
CA VAL A 13 -6.86 -2.98 10.46
C VAL A 13 -5.89 -1.83 10.29
N ARG A 14 -4.74 -1.89 10.99
CA ARG A 14 -3.67 -0.90 10.89
C ARG A 14 -2.35 -1.55 10.53
N GLU A 15 -1.70 -1.07 9.48
CA GLU A 15 -0.31 -1.43 9.19
C GLU A 15 0.61 -0.80 10.25
N THR A 16 1.47 -1.62 10.87
CA THR A 16 2.32 -1.18 11.98
C THR A 16 3.78 -1.03 11.59
N ARG A 17 4.16 -1.48 10.38
CA ARG A 17 5.56 -1.58 9.94
C ARG A 17 5.92 -0.53 8.90
N ILE A 18 4.94 0.05 8.23
CA ILE A 18 5.14 1.02 7.16
C ILE A 18 4.30 2.24 7.49
N GLU A 19 4.97 3.35 7.77
CA GLU A 19 4.31 4.63 7.98
C GLU A 19 3.77 5.18 6.65
N GLY A 20 2.58 5.77 6.68
CA GLY A 20 1.92 6.29 5.49
C GLY A 20 1.49 5.21 4.49
N ALA A 21 1.17 4.00 4.98
CA ALA A 21 0.55 2.98 4.14
C ALA A 21 -0.81 3.49 3.61
N THR A 22 -1.07 3.21 2.34
CA THR A 22 -2.29 3.62 1.63
C THR A 22 -3.09 2.38 1.24
N ALA A 23 -4.39 2.56 1.03
CA ALA A 23 -5.28 1.55 0.47
C ALA A 23 -6.44 2.21 -0.28
N MET A 24 -7.11 1.43 -1.14
CA MET A 24 -8.32 1.84 -1.84
C MET A 24 -9.57 1.35 -1.10
N LEU A 25 -10.48 2.28 -0.76
CA LEU A 25 -11.79 1.93 -0.22
C LEU A 25 -12.69 1.39 -1.35
N VAL A 26 -12.95 0.09 -1.32
CA VAL A 26 -13.78 -0.58 -2.34
C VAL A 26 -15.24 -0.80 -1.92
N ARG A 27 -15.55 -0.63 -0.63
CA ARG A 27 -16.91 -0.80 -0.09
C ARG A 27 -17.08 -0.13 1.28
N GLY A 28 -18.25 0.44 1.51
CA GLY A 28 -18.61 1.02 2.81
C GLY A 28 -17.95 2.37 3.02
N GLU A 29 -17.55 2.65 4.25
CA GLU A 29 -16.93 3.90 4.69
C GLU A 29 -15.76 3.59 5.62
N ASP A 30 -14.71 4.42 5.59
CA ASP A 30 -13.60 4.38 6.55
C ASP A 30 -13.74 5.53 7.55
N HIS A 31 -13.86 5.18 8.84
CA HIS A 31 -13.91 6.14 9.97
C HIS A 31 -12.67 6.04 10.88
N HIS A 32 -11.69 5.19 10.57
CA HIS A 32 -10.51 4.94 11.39
C HIS A 32 -9.30 5.77 10.95
N GLY A 33 -9.18 6.06 9.65
CA GLY A 33 -8.07 6.85 9.11
C GLY A 33 -6.71 6.18 9.28
N HIS A 34 -6.68 4.85 9.38
CA HIS A 34 -5.45 4.06 9.49
C HIS A 34 -4.71 3.94 8.16
N TRP A 35 -5.42 4.15 7.05
CA TRP A 35 -4.90 4.07 5.70
C TRP A 35 -4.98 5.44 5.04
N GLY A 36 -3.94 5.81 4.29
CA GLY A 36 -4.04 6.89 3.32
C GLY A 36 -4.80 6.48 2.07
N TRP A 37 -5.15 7.43 1.23
CA TRP A 37 -5.91 7.20 -0.01
C TRP A 37 -4.99 7.01 -1.20
N ASP A 38 -5.21 5.94 -1.96
CA ASP A 38 -4.62 5.78 -3.29
C ASP A 38 -5.30 6.72 -4.29
N PRO A 39 -4.55 7.33 -5.24
CA PRO A 39 -5.16 8.08 -6.34
C PRO A 39 -5.92 7.12 -7.26
N GLU A 40 -7.09 7.54 -7.73
CA GLU A 40 -7.89 6.79 -8.70
C GLU A 40 -7.44 7.17 -10.13
N PRO A 41 -7.08 6.20 -10.99
CA PRO A 41 -6.66 6.48 -12.35
C PRO A 41 -7.85 6.94 -13.20
N VAL A 42 -7.72 8.08 -13.87
CA VAL A 42 -8.74 8.58 -14.82
C VAL A 42 -8.50 8.08 -16.25
N GLU A 43 -7.29 7.63 -16.54
CA GLU A 43 -6.88 7.08 -17.83
C GLU A 43 -5.81 6.00 -17.68
N ASP A 44 -5.64 5.20 -18.73
CA ASP A 44 -4.55 4.23 -18.78
C ASP A 44 -3.19 4.94 -18.72
N HIS A 45 -2.34 4.48 -17.80
CA HIS A 45 -1.02 5.08 -17.53
C HIS A 45 -1.06 6.52 -16.99
N ASP A 46 -2.10 6.88 -16.23
CA ASP A 46 -2.16 8.15 -15.50
C ASP A 46 -0.84 8.42 -14.75
N THR A 47 -0.19 9.51 -15.13
CA THR A 47 1.12 9.91 -14.60
C THR A 47 1.10 10.14 -13.08
N THR A 48 -0.03 10.57 -12.53
CA THR A 48 -0.22 10.77 -11.08
C THR A 48 -0.19 9.43 -10.36
N CYS A 49 -0.92 8.44 -10.87
CA CYS A 49 -0.96 7.09 -10.31
C CYS A 49 0.38 6.37 -10.44
N LEU A 50 1.08 6.54 -11.57
CA LEU A 50 2.41 5.99 -11.76
C LEU A 50 3.45 6.58 -10.80
N ALA A 51 3.37 7.89 -10.52
CA ALA A 51 4.22 8.54 -9.53
C ALA A 51 3.94 8.01 -8.11
N ALA A 52 2.66 7.88 -7.73
CA ALA A 52 2.27 7.29 -6.45
C ALA A 52 2.74 5.83 -6.31
N LEU A 53 2.62 5.03 -7.38
CA LEU A 53 3.12 3.66 -7.41
C LEU A 53 4.64 3.60 -7.16
N ALA A 54 5.41 4.48 -7.81
CA ALA A 54 6.86 4.54 -7.63
C ALA A 54 7.23 4.90 -6.19
N GLU A 55 6.52 5.84 -5.57
CA GLU A 55 6.71 6.25 -4.18
C GLU A 55 6.39 5.13 -3.19
N ILE A 56 5.21 4.51 -3.32
CA ILE A 56 4.79 3.40 -2.45
C ILE A 56 5.77 2.24 -2.55
N HIS A 57 6.17 1.87 -3.77
CA HIS A 57 7.12 0.81 -3.99
C HIS A 57 8.49 1.09 -3.35
N ALA A 58 8.98 2.34 -3.40
CA ALA A 58 10.19 2.74 -2.70
C ALA A 58 10.06 2.56 -1.18
N ARG A 59 8.93 3.01 -0.58
CA ARG A 59 8.68 2.85 0.86
C ARG A 59 8.67 1.38 1.30
N TYR A 60 7.94 0.53 0.58
CA TYR A 60 7.84 -0.90 0.90
C TYR A 60 9.18 -1.62 0.76
N ARG A 61 9.97 -1.25 -0.25
CA ARG A 61 11.32 -1.78 -0.43
C ARG A 61 12.22 -1.39 0.75
N SER A 62 12.24 -0.12 1.12
CA SER A 62 13.03 0.36 2.26
C SER A 62 12.62 -0.33 3.57
N ALA A 63 11.33 -0.55 3.81
CA ALA A 63 10.85 -1.28 4.98
C ALA A 63 11.25 -2.77 4.97
N ALA A 64 11.28 -3.40 3.79
CA ALA A 64 11.77 -4.77 3.64
C ALA A 64 13.28 -4.86 3.94
N ASP A 65 14.07 -3.91 3.42
CA ASP A 65 15.51 -3.86 3.68
C ASP A 65 15.80 -3.66 5.17
N GLN A 66 15.05 -2.80 5.86
CA GLN A 66 15.15 -2.61 7.31
C GLN A 66 14.84 -3.90 8.09
N LYS A 67 13.88 -4.72 7.65
CA LYS A 67 13.61 -6.03 8.27
C LYS A 67 14.78 -7.00 8.12
N VAL A 68 15.42 -7.01 6.94
CA VAL A 68 16.61 -7.83 6.69
C VAL A 68 17.74 -7.42 7.64
N VAL A 69 17.97 -6.11 7.78
CA VAL A 69 18.97 -5.57 8.72
C VAL A 69 18.64 -5.92 10.18
N ALA A 70 17.36 -5.86 10.56
CA ALA A 70 16.90 -6.20 11.91
C ALA A 70 16.95 -7.71 12.23
N GLY A 71 17.32 -8.57 11.27
CA GLY A 71 17.50 -10.01 11.49
C GLY A 71 16.21 -10.80 11.69
N VAL A 72 15.05 -10.21 11.35
CA VAL A 72 13.75 -10.89 11.44
C VAL A 72 13.61 -11.85 10.27
N LYS A 73 13.79 -13.15 10.52
CA LYS A 73 13.60 -14.20 9.50
C LYS A 73 12.12 -14.37 9.15
N GLN A 74 11.85 -14.61 7.85
CA GLN A 74 10.52 -14.93 7.32
C GLN A 74 10.00 -16.26 7.84
#